data_AF-A0A7V5I553-F1
#
_entry.id   AF-A0A7V5I553-F1
#
_cell.length_a   1.000
_cell.length_b   1.000
_cell.length_c   1.000
_cell.angle_alpha   90.00
_cell.angle_beta   90.00
_cell.angle_gamma   90.00
#
_symmetry.space_group_name_H-M   'P 1'
#
loop_
_entity.id
_entity.type
_entity.pdbx_description
1 polymer ?
#
loop_
_entity_poly.entity_id
_entity_poly.type
_entity_poly.pdbx_seq_one_letter_code
_entity_poly.pdbx_strand_id
1 'polypeptide(L)'
;MESNRAQPVEVHRLLTCSAEFNRVTGGGIVPGSLLLIGGEPGNGKSTLLLQIAGDVASSGCRVLYVSAEESVEQVSSRAARLFGLMEPRQEESTERRQSLERNLLIMHEACLEDILDIVEEIQAGRENAPPNSAPRATTASASTTPTATVPSTGAPSKAVGAGRKDASTVDNTDAQSPLGLLIIDSIQTVYTQENEQESAAPGSIVQVRHCTNRLLGLAKRQQQRLREPWQRTAIMLIGHVTKSGDLAGPKLLEHMVDVVLYLESEQGLFQHRILRCTKNRFGPTDIGIFDLTSRGLVDVPNPSLLYFQAAESSLMHDSDGAAKAPNNPFHTYARESTDGTAFSMVVDGTRAFLVEIQALVAKTSLTQPRRTSNGFDLSRLYVILAVLSKRARLRLETHDVYMNVVGGARIQDPAADMAAAVALASSLLARAPRPDTAFIGELGLQGEVRPVPRLDLRLRDIARLGFRFCVCSDRLSSRQETAARETGLQVIRCRTISQVLQFGIPEEIAPTEQH
;
A
#
# COMPACT_ATOMS: atom_id res chain seq x y z
N MET A 1 -24.19 -19.61 -34.40
CA MET A 1 -24.27 -18.92 -33.10
C MET A 1 -22.86 -18.82 -32.53
N GLU A 2 -22.05 -17.91 -33.07
CA GLU A 2 -20.73 -17.62 -32.49
C GLU A 2 -20.94 -16.70 -31.29
N SER A 3 -20.61 -17.23 -30.12
CA SER A 3 -20.68 -16.54 -28.85
C SER A 3 -19.76 -15.31 -28.88
N ASN A 4 -20.37 -14.14 -28.73
CA ASN A 4 -19.77 -12.85 -28.46
C ASN A 4 -18.88 -12.94 -27.20
N ARG A 5 -17.61 -13.38 -27.35
CA ARG A 5 -16.62 -13.31 -26.27
C ARG A 5 -16.15 -11.86 -26.20
N ALA A 6 -16.73 -11.11 -25.27
CA ALA A 6 -16.25 -9.78 -24.93
C ALA A 6 -14.74 -9.85 -24.62
N GLN A 7 -13.93 -9.25 -25.49
CA GLN A 7 -12.51 -9.06 -25.21
C GLN A 7 -12.38 -8.07 -24.05
N PRO A 8 -11.45 -8.29 -23.09
CA PRO A 8 -11.20 -7.31 -22.05
C PRO A 8 -10.73 -6.02 -22.71
N VAL A 9 -11.50 -4.94 -22.57
CA VAL A 9 -11.10 -3.61 -23.04
C VAL A 9 -9.92 -3.19 -22.17
N GLU A 10 -8.72 -3.07 -22.76
CA GLU A 10 -7.58 -2.45 -22.08
C GLU A 10 -7.92 -0.98 -21.83
N VAL A 11 -8.19 -0.67 -20.56
CA VAL A 11 -8.48 0.70 -20.13
C VAL A 11 -7.14 1.43 -19.97
N HIS A 12 -6.96 2.51 -20.72
CA HIS A 12 -5.83 3.41 -20.52
C HIS A 12 -5.84 3.99 -19.10
N ARG A 13 -4.70 4.01 -18.40
CA ARG A 13 -4.59 4.46 -17.00
C ARG A 13 -3.47 5.48 -16.84
N LEU A 14 -3.70 6.48 -16.01
CA LEU A 14 -2.66 7.39 -15.54
C LEU A 14 -1.90 6.70 -14.40
N LEU A 15 -0.63 6.41 -14.63
CA LEU A 15 0.26 5.81 -13.65
C LEU A 15 0.94 6.89 -12.81
N THR A 16 1.11 6.62 -11.53
CA THR A 16 1.90 7.43 -10.60
C THR A 16 3.26 6.77 -10.36
N CYS A 17 4.20 7.45 -9.69
CA CYS A 17 5.45 6.83 -9.25
C CYS A 17 5.25 5.87 -8.07
N SER A 18 4.08 5.93 -7.42
CA SER A 18 3.72 5.04 -6.31
C SER A 18 3.13 3.73 -6.84
N ALA A 19 3.92 2.67 -6.77
CA ALA A 19 3.47 1.30 -7.06
C ALA A 19 2.33 0.88 -6.13
N GLU A 20 2.38 1.32 -4.88
CA GLU A 20 1.35 1.08 -3.86
C GLU A 20 0.01 1.70 -4.26
N PHE A 21 0.01 2.98 -4.60
CA PHE A 21 -1.20 3.69 -5.04
C PHE A 21 -1.75 3.12 -6.35
N ASN A 22 -0.88 2.86 -7.33
CA ASN A 22 -1.29 2.25 -8.60
C ASN A 22 -1.95 0.90 -8.37
N ARG A 23 -1.39 0.05 -7.48
CA ARG A 23 -2.01 -1.24 -7.15
C ARG A 23 -3.37 -1.06 -6.49
N VAL A 24 -3.46 -0.17 -5.50
CA VAL A 24 -4.72 0.12 -4.77
C VAL A 24 -5.84 0.60 -5.69
N THR A 25 -5.50 1.34 -6.74
CA THR A 25 -6.45 1.82 -7.76
C THR A 25 -6.72 0.81 -8.88
N GLY A 26 -6.16 -0.40 -8.81
CA GLY A 26 -6.37 -1.46 -9.80
C GLY A 26 -5.48 -1.34 -11.04
N GLY A 27 -4.28 -0.78 -10.88
CA GLY A 27 -3.29 -0.57 -11.94
C GLY A 27 -3.12 0.89 -12.39
N GLY A 28 -3.57 1.87 -11.60
CA GLY A 28 -3.52 3.30 -11.92
C GLY A 28 -4.89 3.95 -12.08
N ILE A 29 -4.89 5.28 -12.21
CA ILE A 29 -6.09 6.12 -12.24
C ILE A 29 -6.78 5.97 -13.61
N VAL A 30 -8.09 5.70 -13.59
CA VAL A 30 -8.88 5.59 -14.82
C VAL A 30 -9.35 6.98 -15.29
N PRO A 31 -9.05 7.41 -16.52
CA PRO A 31 -9.58 8.66 -17.07
C PRO A 31 -11.11 8.70 -17.08
N GLY A 32 -11.68 9.86 -16.74
CA GLY A 32 -13.13 10.04 -16.65
C GLY A 32 -13.79 9.31 -15.49
N SER A 33 -13.02 8.91 -14.47
CA SER A 33 -13.54 8.32 -13.24
C SER A 33 -13.54 9.31 -12.08
N LEU A 34 -14.37 9.02 -11.07
CA LEU A 34 -14.44 9.79 -9.82
C LEU A 34 -13.91 8.96 -8.65
N LEU A 35 -12.86 9.45 -7.99
CA LEU A 35 -12.21 8.80 -6.85
C LEU A 35 -12.39 9.65 -5.59
N LEU A 36 -12.65 8.99 -4.46
CA LEU A 36 -12.75 9.62 -3.14
C LEU A 36 -11.63 9.11 -2.23
N ILE A 37 -10.92 10.04 -1.59
CA ILE A 37 -9.96 9.74 -0.53
C ILE A 37 -10.49 10.27 0.80
N GLY A 38 -10.95 9.33 1.63
CA GLY A 38 -11.39 9.51 3.00
C GLY A 38 -10.26 9.41 4.01
N GLY A 39 -10.45 9.96 5.20
CA GLY A 39 -9.58 9.72 6.36
C GLY A 39 -9.57 10.88 7.35
N GLU A 40 -9.03 10.63 8.54
CA GLU A 40 -8.93 11.65 9.59
C GLU A 40 -8.04 12.82 9.16
N PRO A 41 -8.30 14.05 9.66
CA PRO A 41 -7.39 15.19 9.49
C PRO A 41 -5.98 14.81 9.97
N GLY A 42 -4.95 15.21 9.20
CA GLY A 42 -3.55 14.94 9.57
C GLY A 42 -2.98 13.59 9.13
N ASN A 43 -3.78 12.66 8.58
CA ASN A 43 -3.26 11.38 8.09
C ASN A 43 -2.41 11.48 6.80
N GLY A 44 -2.39 12.64 6.14
CA GLY A 44 -1.55 12.88 4.96
C GLY A 44 -2.29 12.85 3.61
N LYS A 45 -3.63 13.01 3.58
CA LYS A 45 -4.45 12.97 2.35
C LYS A 45 -3.99 13.97 1.29
N SER A 46 -3.90 15.25 1.65
CA SER A 46 -3.39 16.31 0.77
C SER A 46 -1.94 16.07 0.36
N THR A 47 -1.12 15.46 1.22
CA THR A 47 0.27 15.10 0.86
C THR A 47 0.29 14.01 -0.21
N LEU A 48 -0.50 12.95 -0.06
CA LEU A 48 -0.63 11.88 -1.05
C LEU A 48 -1.10 12.42 -2.39
N LEU A 49 -2.17 13.22 -2.39
CA LEU A 49 -2.74 13.76 -3.61
C LEU A 49 -1.85 14.78 -4.29
N LEU A 50 -1.14 15.61 -3.53
CA LEU A 50 -0.15 16.51 -4.11
C LEU A 50 1.01 15.71 -4.75
N GLN A 51 1.49 14.62 -4.13
CA GLN A 51 2.48 13.74 -4.76
C GLN A 51 1.97 13.13 -6.08
N ILE A 52 0.73 12.61 -6.08
CA ILE A 52 0.07 12.07 -7.27
C ILE A 52 -0.05 13.15 -8.36
N ALA A 53 -0.43 14.37 -7.98
CA ALA A 53 -0.55 15.50 -8.89
C ALA A 53 0.77 15.79 -9.59
N GLY A 54 1.88 15.79 -8.83
CA GLY A 54 3.21 15.99 -9.38
C GLY A 54 3.66 14.85 -10.28
N ASP A 55 3.37 13.60 -9.94
CA ASP A 55 3.72 12.45 -10.78
C ASP A 55 3.01 12.51 -12.13
N VAL A 56 1.70 12.80 -12.13
CA VAL A 56 0.90 12.93 -13.36
C VAL A 56 1.28 14.18 -14.16
N ALA A 57 1.63 15.29 -13.49
CA ALA A 57 2.15 16.49 -14.17
C ALA A 57 3.54 16.26 -14.78
N SER A 58 4.39 15.48 -14.11
CA SER A 58 5.71 15.08 -14.61
C SER A 58 5.61 14.17 -15.84
N SER A 59 4.50 13.42 -16.01
CA SER A 59 4.27 12.57 -17.18
C SER A 59 3.73 13.33 -18.41
N GLY A 60 3.64 14.66 -18.34
CA GLY A 60 3.17 15.51 -19.45
C GLY A 60 1.66 15.77 -19.48
N CYS A 61 0.90 15.27 -18.50
CA CYS A 61 -0.54 15.50 -18.39
C CYS A 61 -0.82 16.77 -17.58
N ARG A 62 -1.75 17.63 -18.00
CA ARG A 62 -2.16 18.77 -17.17
C ARG A 62 -2.94 18.27 -15.96
N VAL A 63 -2.63 18.86 -14.80
CA VAL A 63 -3.28 18.59 -13.53
C VAL A 63 -3.77 19.91 -12.94
N LEU A 64 -5.02 19.96 -12.51
CA LEU A 64 -5.59 21.09 -11.79
C LEU A 64 -5.80 20.68 -10.33
N TYR A 65 -5.03 21.28 -9.43
CA TYR A 65 -5.16 21.12 -7.99
C TYR A 65 -5.94 22.31 -7.43
N VAL A 66 -7.17 22.06 -7.00
CA VAL A 66 -8.05 23.05 -6.40
C VAL A 66 -8.01 22.88 -4.89
N SER A 67 -7.61 23.92 -4.16
CA SER A 67 -7.81 23.97 -2.72
C SER A 67 -8.78 25.08 -2.35
N ALA A 68 -9.68 24.80 -1.41
CA ALA A 68 -10.51 25.82 -0.77
C ALA A 68 -10.12 26.06 0.70
N GLU A 69 -9.11 25.34 1.19
CA GLU A 69 -8.62 25.43 2.57
C GLU A 69 -7.26 26.15 2.68
N GLU A 70 -6.35 25.90 1.74
CA GLU A 70 -4.97 26.38 1.79
C GLU A 70 -4.70 27.37 0.65
N SER A 71 -4.00 28.48 0.94
CA SER A 71 -3.62 29.46 -0.08
C SER A 71 -2.69 28.84 -1.13
N VAL A 72 -2.64 29.43 -2.32
CA VAL A 72 -1.77 28.98 -3.42
C VAL A 72 -0.31 28.92 -2.96
N GLU A 73 0.16 29.87 -2.14
CA GLU A 73 1.51 29.92 -1.59
C GLU A 73 1.79 28.75 -0.64
N GLN A 74 0.81 28.39 0.21
CA GLN A 74 0.93 27.27 1.14
C GLN A 74 1.02 25.94 0.40
N VAL A 75 0.14 25.71 -0.57
CA VAL A 75 0.17 24.49 -1.41
C VAL A 75 1.47 24.44 -2.22
N SER A 76 1.89 25.56 -2.81
CA SER A 76 3.13 25.65 -3.59
C SER A 76 4.38 25.38 -2.75
N SER A 77 4.42 25.86 -1.51
CA SER A 77 5.51 25.57 -0.57
C SER A 77 5.61 24.07 -0.25
N ARG A 78 4.47 23.41 -0.04
CA ARG A 78 4.41 21.96 0.18
C ARG A 78 4.85 21.19 -1.07
N ALA A 79 4.38 21.59 -2.24
CA ALA A 79 4.77 21.02 -3.53
C ALA A 79 6.29 21.13 -3.73
N ALA A 80 6.87 22.29 -3.47
CA ALA A 80 8.31 22.53 -3.61
C ALA A 80 9.14 21.59 -2.72
N ARG A 81 8.67 21.32 -1.49
CA ARG A 81 9.30 20.34 -0.59
C ARG A 81 9.17 18.91 -1.12
N LEU A 82 7.96 18.50 -1.50
CA LEU A 82 7.67 17.11 -1.90
C LEU A 82 8.39 16.71 -3.20
N PHE A 83 8.54 17.65 -4.14
CA PHE A 83 9.17 17.37 -5.44
C PHE A 83 10.67 17.70 -5.46
N GLY A 84 11.29 18.00 -4.31
CA GLY A 84 12.72 18.31 -4.24
C GLY A 84 13.10 19.58 -5.02
N LEU A 85 12.16 20.52 -5.21
CA LEU A 85 12.40 21.75 -5.98
C LEU A 85 13.37 22.72 -5.29
N MET A 86 13.89 22.37 -4.12
CA MET A 86 14.88 23.15 -3.38
C MET A 86 16.30 22.57 -3.47
N GLU A 87 16.48 21.39 -4.08
CA GLU A 87 17.78 20.70 -4.22
C GLU A 87 18.55 21.17 -5.50
N PRO A 88 19.89 21.10 -5.51
CA PRO A 88 20.70 21.61 -6.61
C PRO A 88 20.49 20.85 -7.94
N ARG A 89 20.61 21.59 -9.06
CA ARG A 89 20.28 21.16 -10.44
C ARG A 89 21.10 19.94 -10.89
N GLN A 90 20.42 18.82 -11.15
CA GLN A 90 20.89 17.74 -12.02
C GLN A 90 20.12 17.78 -13.35
N GLU A 91 20.71 17.39 -14.48
CA GLU A 91 20.08 17.54 -15.82
C GLU A 91 18.69 16.89 -15.90
N GLU A 92 18.54 15.66 -15.38
CA GLU A 92 17.27 14.91 -15.34
C GLU A 92 16.22 15.56 -14.43
N SER A 93 16.65 16.29 -13.39
CA SER A 93 15.76 17.08 -12.52
C SER A 93 15.19 18.33 -13.21
N THR A 94 15.87 18.82 -14.25
CA THR A 94 15.49 20.06 -14.96
C THR A 94 14.29 19.85 -15.87
N GLU A 95 14.27 18.76 -16.66
CA GLU A 95 13.13 18.42 -17.52
C GLU A 95 11.88 18.10 -16.70
N ARG A 96 12.04 17.28 -15.65
CA ARG A 96 10.93 16.96 -14.73
C ARG A 96 10.34 18.22 -14.10
N ARG A 97 11.20 19.14 -13.66
CA ARG A 97 10.78 20.42 -13.07
C ARG A 97 10.06 21.32 -14.08
N GLN A 98 10.56 21.44 -15.30
CA GLN A 98 9.89 22.21 -16.36
C GLN A 98 8.52 21.61 -16.69
N SER A 99 8.41 20.27 -16.73
CA SER A 99 7.13 19.59 -16.91
C SER A 99 6.16 19.88 -15.76
N LEU A 100 6.64 19.83 -14.51
CA LEU A 100 5.84 20.19 -13.33
C LEU A 100 5.34 21.64 -13.40
N GLU A 101 6.22 22.60 -13.64
CA GLU A 101 5.90 24.03 -13.70
C GLU A 101 4.91 24.36 -14.83
N ARG A 102 4.96 23.61 -15.94
CA ARG A 102 4.05 23.76 -17.08
C ARG A 102 2.69 23.09 -16.87
N ASN A 103 2.67 21.92 -16.23
CA ASN A 103 1.50 21.05 -16.21
C ASN A 103 0.73 21.02 -14.89
N LEU A 104 1.34 21.39 -13.76
CA LEU A 104 0.67 21.45 -12.46
C LEU A 104 0.11 22.86 -12.21
N LEU A 105 -1.21 22.99 -12.34
CA LEU A 105 -1.94 24.21 -12.08
C LEU A 105 -2.52 24.15 -10.66
N ILE A 106 -2.21 25.13 -9.82
CA ILE A 106 -2.74 25.22 -8.45
C ILE A 106 -3.65 26.45 -8.39
N MET A 107 -4.87 26.27 -7.89
CA MET A 107 -5.83 27.35 -7.69
C MET A 107 -6.44 27.30 -6.30
N HIS A 108 -6.73 28.48 -5.76
CA HIS A 108 -7.52 28.64 -4.54
C HIS A 108 -8.93 29.10 -4.91
N GLU A 109 -9.91 28.20 -4.85
CA GLU A 109 -11.31 28.48 -5.19
C GLU A 109 -12.25 27.54 -4.44
N ALA A 110 -13.40 28.08 -4.02
CA ALA A 110 -14.44 27.36 -3.29
C ALA A 110 -15.76 27.27 -4.08
N CYS A 111 -15.96 28.12 -5.09
CA CYS A 111 -17.15 28.09 -5.94
C CYS A 111 -17.01 27.00 -7.02
N LEU A 112 -17.95 26.04 -7.04
CA LEU A 112 -17.90 24.93 -7.99
C LEU A 112 -18.12 25.38 -9.43
N GLU A 113 -18.97 26.38 -9.66
CA GLU A 113 -19.20 26.94 -10.99
C GLU A 113 -17.90 27.48 -11.59
N ASP A 114 -17.16 28.29 -10.84
CA ASP A 114 -15.87 28.87 -11.29
C ASP A 114 -14.82 27.77 -11.56
N ILE A 115 -14.79 26.72 -10.72
CA ILE A 115 -13.93 25.54 -10.94
C ILE A 115 -14.30 24.83 -12.25
N LEU A 116 -15.58 24.61 -12.51
CA LEU A 116 -16.06 23.93 -13.71
C LEU A 116 -15.76 24.75 -14.97
N ASP A 117 -15.95 26.07 -14.92
CA ASP A 117 -15.66 26.97 -16.04
C ASP A 117 -14.18 26.93 -16.43
N ILE A 118 -13.28 26.94 -15.45
CA ILE A 118 -11.83 26.79 -15.68
C ILE A 118 -11.50 25.42 -16.26
N VAL A 119 -12.14 24.35 -15.78
CA VAL A 119 -11.95 23.00 -16.34
C VAL A 119 -12.38 22.94 -17.80
N GLU A 120 -13.51 23.57 -18.14
CA GLU A 120 -14.01 23.65 -19.51
C GLU A 120 -13.10 24.52 -20.39
N GLU A 121 -12.58 25.65 -19.90
CA GLU A 121 -11.61 26.49 -20.62
C GLU A 121 -10.33 25.72 -20.95
N ILE A 122 -9.77 25.02 -19.97
CA ILE A 122 -8.56 24.20 -20.13
C ILE A 122 -8.78 23.09 -21.17
N GLN A 123 -9.96 22.46 -21.18
CA GLN A 123 -10.32 21.43 -22.16
C GLN A 123 -10.63 22.00 -23.54
N ALA A 124 -11.25 23.18 -23.62
CA ALA A 124 -11.63 23.86 -24.86
C ALA A 124 -10.43 24.39 -25.65
N GLY A 125 -9.34 24.77 -24.97
CA GLY A 125 -8.06 25.15 -25.60
C GLY A 125 -7.49 24.10 -26.57
N ARG A 126 -8.02 22.86 -26.56
CA ARG A 126 -7.65 21.77 -27.46
C ARG A 126 -8.61 21.52 -28.63
N GLU A 127 -9.88 21.90 -28.56
CA GLU A 127 -10.82 21.63 -29.67
C GLU A 127 -10.41 22.31 -30.99
N ASN A 128 -9.55 23.32 -30.91
CA ASN A 128 -8.97 24.03 -32.05
C ASN A 128 -7.59 23.52 -32.50
N ALA A 129 -7.05 22.42 -31.94
CA ALA A 129 -5.74 21.87 -32.30
C ALA A 129 -5.85 20.64 -33.23
N PRO A 130 -4.95 20.49 -34.23
CA PRO A 130 -5.01 19.37 -35.19
C PRO A 130 -4.79 17.99 -34.52
N PRO A 131 -5.38 16.90 -35.07
CA PRO A 131 -5.61 15.64 -34.37
C PRO A 131 -4.38 14.75 -34.07
N ASN A 132 -3.14 15.24 -34.20
CA ASN A 132 -1.94 14.39 -34.29
C ASN A 132 -0.97 14.42 -33.09
N SER A 133 -1.45 14.72 -31.89
CA SER A 133 -0.62 14.65 -30.66
C SER A 133 -1.29 13.80 -29.57
N ALA A 134 -1.19 12.47 -29.71
CA ALA A 134 -1.39 11.58 -28.58
C ALA A 134 -0.16 11.67 -27.66
N PRO A 135 -0.32 11.78 -26.33
CA PRO A 135 0.81 11.62 -25.42
C PRO A 135 1.38 10.20 -25.56
N ARG A 136 2.71 10.07 -25.57
CA ARG A 136 3.40 8.77 -25.65
C ARG A 136 2.89 7.86 -24.52
N ALA A 137 2.24 6.75 -24.88
CA ALA A 137 1.92 5.69 -23.94
C ALA A 137 3.22 5.12 -23.36
N THR A 138 3.45 5.30 -22.07
CA THR A 138 4.57 4.68 -21.35
C THR A 138 4.25 3.21 -21.10
N THR A 139 4.52 2.37 -22.11
CA THR A 139 4.78 0.95 -21.90
C THR A 139 6.27 0.81 -21.65
N ALA A 140 6.70 0.79 -20.39
CA ALA A 140 8.11 0.59 -20.04
C ALA A 140 8.25 -0.63 -19.12
N SER A 141 8.73 -1.72 -19.73
CA SER A 141 9.34 -2.86 -19.06
C SER A 141 10.54 -2.40 -18.23
N ALA A 142 10.67 -2.94 -17.02
CA ALA A 142 11.80 -2.71 -16.14
C ALA A 142 13.14 -3.16 -16.76
N SER A 143 14.20 -2.41 -16.41
CA SER A 143 15.65 -2.69 -16.50
C SER A 143 16.41 -1.80 -17.48
N THR A 144 17.19 -0.84 -16.96
CA THR A 144 18.66 -0.86 -16.98
C THR A 144 19.23 0.41 -16.34
N THR A 145 20.22 0.21 -15.48
CA THR A 145 21.10 1.22 -14.87
C THR A 145 22.01 1.86 -15.94
N PRO A 146 22.36 3.15 -15.84
CA PRO A 146 23.56 3.65 -16.50
C PRO A 146 24.57 4.31 -15.54
N THR A 147 25.81 3.88 -15.76
CA THR A 147 27.09 4.37 -15.25
C THR A 147 27.42 5.78 -15.74
N ALA A 148 28.07 6.56 -14.87
CA ALA A 148 28.44 7.95 -15.05
C ALA A 148 29.69 8.18 -15.93
N THR A 149 29.68 9.29 -16.68
CA THR A 149 30.88 9.97 -17.21
C THR A 149 30.65 11.49 -17.31
N VAL A 150 31.60 12.25 -16.77
CA VAL A 150 31.75 13.73 -16.71
C VAL A 150 32.51 14.18 -17.99
N PRO A 151 32.30 15.38 -18.64
CA PRO A 151 32.80 16.65 -18.08
C PRO A 151 32.20 18.03 -18.48
N SER A 152 32.49 18.98 -17.57
CA SER A 152 33.00 20.36 -17.74
C SER A 152 32.10 21.56 -18.14
N THR A 153 31.92 22.42 -17.13
CA THR A 153 32.16 23.89 -17.07
C THR A 153 31.43 24.85 -18.02
N GLY A 154 30.57 25.69 -17.42
CA GLY A 154 30.14 26.98 -17.98
C GLY A 154 29.02 27.64 -17.18
N ALA A 155 29.37 28.47 -16.19
CA ALA A 155 28.46 29.49 -15.64
C ALA A 155 28.50 30.75 -16.53
N PRO A 156 27.65 31.79 -16.38
CA PRO A 156 26.61 32.01 -15.36
C PRO A 156 25.26 32.55 -15.92
N SER A 157 24.22 32.65 -15.07
CA SER A 157 23.60 33.94 -14.71
C SER A 157 22.18 33.80 -14.12
N LYS A 158 21.87 34.77 -13.26
CA LYS A 158 20.72 34.99 -12.37
C LYS A 158 19.39 35.21 -13.10
N ALA A 159 18.27 34.81 -12.49
CA ALA A 159 17.19 35.74 -12.10
C ALA A 159 16.05 35.02 -11.35
N VAL A 160 15.53 35.75 -10.35
CA VAL A 160 14.41 35.47 -9.45
C VAL A 160 13.13 36.03 -10.09
N GLY A 161 11.95 35.47 -9.78
CA GLY A 161 10.68 36.10 -10.18
C GLY A 161 9.43 35.46 -9.57
N ALA A 162 9.13 35.81 -8.32
CA ALA A 162 7.76 35.78 -7.81
C ALA A 162 6.94 36.80 -8.59
N GLY A 163 5.80 36.38 -9.15
CA GLY A 163 4.97 37.26 -9.95
C GLY A 163 3.59 36.66 -10.20
N ARG A 164 2.61 37.25 -9.50
CA ARG A 164 1.18 37.28 -9.86
C ARG A 164 1.05 37.49 -11.38
N LYS A 165 0.42 36.57 -12.11
CA LYS A 165 0.06 36.78 -13.51
C LYS A 165 -1.45 36.84 -13.64
N ASP A 166 -1.92 38.07 -13.78
CA ASP A 166 -3.20 38.39 -14.37
C ASP A 166 -3.28 37.78 -15.78
N ALA A 167 -4.47 37.30 -16.12
CA ALA A 167 -4.80 36.74 -17.42
C ALA A 167 -4.65 37.81 -18.52
N SER A 168 -3.55 37.78 -19.27
CA SER A 168 -3.53 38.18 -20.68
C SER A 168 -2.16 37.88 -21.30
N THR A 169 -2.22 37.38 -22.55
CA THR A 169 -1.10 37.11 -23.47
C THR A 169 -0.34 35.79 -23.21
N VAL A 170 -0.95 34.69 -23.66
CA VAL A 170 -0.27 33.40 -23.89
C VAL A 170 0.32 33.43 -25.30
N ASP A 171 1.64 33.50 -25.39
CA ASP A 171 2.36 33.32 -26.64
C ASP A 171 2.29 31.85 -27.11
N ASN A 172 2.11 31.68 -28.41
CA ASN A 172 1.57 30.50 -29.05
C ASN A 172 2.69 29.66 -29.69
N THR A 173 3.12 28.56 -29.06
CA THR A 173 3.71 27.37 -29.73
C THR A 173 3.95 26.26 -28.72
N ASP A 174 2.90 25.53 -28.36
CA ASP A 174 3.04 24.25 -27.66
C ASP A 174 1.67 23.58 -27.62
N ALA A 175 1.51 22.43 -28.30
CA ALA A 175 0.22 21.72 -28.35
C ALA A 175 -0.26 21.44 -26.91
N GLN A 176 -1.30 22.13 -26.47
CA GLN A 176 -1.78 22.10 -25.08
C GLN A 176 -2.36 20.71 -24.78
N SER A 177 -1.74 20.00 -23.83
CA SER A 177 -2.20 18.69 -23.37
C SER A 177 -3.56 18.80 -22.66
N PRO A 178 -4.44 17.78 -22.75
CA PRO A 178 -5.74 17.81 -22.05
C PRO A 178 -5.55 17.80 -20.54
N LEU A 179 -6.57 18.28 -19.81
CA LEU A 179 -6.64 18.11 -18.36
C LEU A 179 -6.86 16.63 -18.04
N GLY A 180 -5.79 15.94 -17.66
CA GLY A 180 -5.84 14.51 -17.31
C GLY A 180 -6.39 14.28 -15.91
N LEU A 181 -6.17 15.22 -14.99
CA LEU A 181 -6.53 15.05 -13.58
C LEU A 181 -7.01 16.37 -12.95
N LEU A 182 -8.14 16.30 -12.25
CA LEU A 182 -8.68 17.33 -11.38
C LEU A 182 -8.65 16.83 -9.94
N ILE A 183 -8.07 17.60 -9.02
CA ILE A 183 -8.05 17.30 -7.58
C ILE A 183 -8.79 18.41 -6.84
N ILE A 184 -9.68 18.03 -5.92
CA ILE A 184 -10.44 18.94 -5.06
C ILE A 184 -10.10 18.65 -3.59
N ASP A 185 -9.43 19.60 -2.95
CA ASP A 185 -8.96 19.55 -1.56
C ASP A 185 -9.54 20.69 -0.71
N SER A 186 -10.64 20.51 0.01
CA SER A 186 -11.46 19.30 0.20
C SER A 186 -12.89 19.53 -0.28
N ILE A 187 -13.65 18.47 -0.57
CA ILE A 187 -15.02 18.63 -1.09
C ILE A 187 -15.96 19.31 -0.10
N GLN A 188 -15.65 19.26 1.20
CA GLN A 188 -16.42 19.95 2.25
C GLN A 188 -16.40 21.48 2.12
N THR A 189 -15.37 22.05 1.52
CA THR A 189 -15.21 23.51 1.44
C THR A 189 -15.71 24.09 0.12
N VAL A 190 -16.18 23.24 -0.79
CA VAL A 190 -16.73 23.65 -2.09
C VAL A 190 -18.24 23.88 -1.97
N TYR A 191 -18.73 24.96 -2.57
CA TYR A 191 -20.14 25.32 -2.63
C TYR A 191 -20.62 25.55 -4.06
N THR A 192 -21.94 25.50 -4.27
CA THR A 192 -22.61 25.87 -5.52
C THR A 192 -23.44 27.13 -5.33
N GLN A 193 -23.56 27.96 -6.36
CA GLN A 193 -24.38 29.17 -6.35
C GLN A 193 -25.87 28.93 -6.68
N GLU A 194 -26.22 27.76 -7.23
CA GLU A 194 -27.60 27.43 -7.60
C GLU A 194 -28.52 27.22 -6.36
N ASN A 195 -29.54 28.09 -6.23
CA ASN A 195 -30.75 28.09 -5.36
C ASN A 195 -30.65 28.67 -3.93
N GLU A 196 -30.90 29.98 -3.83
CA GLU A 196 -31.17 30.72 -2.58
C GLU A 196 -32.31 30.14 -1.70
N GLN A 197 -33.23 29.34 -2.27
CA GLN A 197 -34.32 28.71 -1.51
C GLN A 197 -33.95 27.38 -0.82
N GLU A 198 -32.83 26.76 -1.15
CA GLU A 198 -32.34 25.50 -0.54
C GLU A 198 -30.85 25.58 -0.16
N SER A 199 -30.32 26.80 0.04
CA SER A 199 -28.91 27.05 0.39
C SER A 199 -28.52 26.38 1.70
N ALA A 200 -28.12 25.12 1.60
CA ALA A 200 -27.48 24.40 2.68
C ALA A 200 -26.08 25.01 2.86
N ALA A 201 -25.74 25.37 4.10
CA ALA A 201 -24.47 26.04 4.39
C ALA A 201 -23.25 25.28 3.83
N PRO A 202 -22.17 25.98 3.44
CA PRO A 202 -20.85 25.40 3.15
C PRO A 202 -20.48 24.28 4.14
N GLY A 203 -20.17 23.09 3.63
CA GLY A 203 -19.84 21.89 4.41
C GLY A 203 -21.04 21.04 4.83
N SER A 204 -22.27 21.42 4.49
CA SER A 204 -23.45 20.60 4.73
C SER A 204 -23.47 19.34 3.86
N ILE A 205 -24.09 18.27 4.39
CA ILE A 205 -24.19 16.98 3.69
C ILE A 205 -24.89 17.11 2.33
N VAL A 206 -25.96 17.92 2.28
CA VAL A 206 -26.75 18.15 1.06
C VAL A 206 -25.90 18.80 -0.02
N GLN A 207 -25.16 19.85 0.34
CA GLN A 207 -24.28 20.56 -0.58
C GLN A 207 -23.12 19.68 -1.07
N VAL A 208 -22.45 18.95 -0.18
CA VAL A 208 -21.34 18.05 -0.56
C VAL A 208 -21.82 16.99 -1.56
N ARG A 209 -23.01 16.41 -1.33
CA ARG A 209 -23.66 15.48 -2.26
C ARG A 209 -23.99 16.15 -3.59
N HIS A 210 -24.52 17.36 -3.56
CA HIS A 210 -24.87 18.12 -4.75
C HIS A 210 -23.62 18.43 -5.60
N CYS A 211 -22.55 18.94 -4.99
CA CYS A 211 -21.26 19.17 -5.65
C CYS A 211 -20.70 17.89 -6.28
N THR A 212 -20.73 16.78 -5.54
CA THR A 212 -20.28 15.47 -6.03
C THR A 212 -21.09 15.01 -7.25
N ASN A 213 -22.41 15.23 -7.27
CA ASN A 213 -23.25 14.90 -8.42
C ASN A 213 -22.91 15.74 -9.65
N ARG A 214 -22.65 17.04 -9.49
CA ARG A 214 -22.24 17.93 -10.58
C ARG A 214 -20.91 17.46 -11.20
N LEU A 215 -19.94 17.08 -10.36
CA LEU A 215 -18.64 16.54 -10.78
C LEU A 215 -18.76 15.17 -11.46
N LEU A 216 -19.63 14.28 -10.95
CA LEU A 216 -19.95 13.03 -11.63
C LEU A 216 -20.62 13.29 -12.99
N GLY A 217 -21.46 14.32 -13.06
CA GLY A 217 -22.05 14.81 -14.31
C GLY A 217 -20.99 15.22 -15.32
N LEU A 218 -19.96 15.96 -14.90
CA LEU A 218 -18.81 16.33 -15.74
C LEU A 218 -18.12 15.08 -16.31
N ALA A 219 -17.76 14.12 -15.46
CA ALA A 219 -17.09 12.88 -15.88
C ALA A 219 -17.93 12.09 -16.91
N LYS A 220 -19.24 11.99 -16.69
CA LYS A 220 -20.17 11.34 -17.63
C LYS A 220 -20.33 12.09 -18.95
N ARG A 221 -20.44 13.42 -18.92
CA ARG A 221 -20.49 14.24 -20.15
C ARG A 221 -19.23 14.06 -20.98
N GLN A 222 -18.07 14.04 -20.34
CA GLN A 222 -16.79 13.76 -21.00
C GLN A 222 -16.76 12.36 -21.62
N GLN A 223 -17.30 11.33 -20.95
CA GLN A 223 -17.38 9.98 -21.51
C GLN A 223 -18.23 9.89 -22.78
N GLN A 224 -19.26 10.73 -22.90
CA GLN A 224 -20.13 10.80 -24.07
C GLN A 224 -19.55 11.64 -25.22
N ARG A 225 -18.90 12.77 -24.89
CA ARG A 225 -18.33 13.72 -25.87
C ARG A 225 -16.97 13.27 -26.40
N LEU A 226 -16.10 12.75 -25.52
CA LEU A 226 -14.72 12.42 -25.84
C LEU A 226 -14.58 10.92 -26.15
N ARG A 227 -14.28 10.63 -27.42
CA ARG A 227 -14.09 9.26 -27.91
C ARG A 227 -12.92 8.56 -27.22
N GLU A 228 -11.80 9.26 -27.10
CA GLU A 228 -10.57 8.66 -26.59
C GLU A 228 -10.45 8.81 -25.06
N PRO A 229 -10.19 7.71 -24.31
CA PRO A 229 -10.14 7.74 -22.85
C PRO A 229 -9.13 8.74 -22.28
N TRP A 230 -7.92 8.85 -22.84
CA TRP A 230 -6.86 9.75 -22.34
C TRP A 230 -7.17 11.25 -22.47
N GLN A 231 -8.28 11.61 -23.11
CA GLN A 231 -8.74 13.00 -23.17
C GLN A 231 -9.63 13.36 -21.98
N ARG A 232 -10.16 12.35 -21.28
CA ARG A 232 -11.10 12.52 -20.18
C ARG A 232 -10.34 12.85 -18.90
N THR A 233 -10.88 13.75 -18.12
CA THR A 233 -10.35 14.15 -16.82
C THR A 233 -10.77 13.14 -15.77
N ALA A 234 -9.81 12.51 -15.10
CA ALA A 234 -10.08 11.84 -13.83
C ALA A 234 -10.27 12.88 -12.72
N ILE A 235 -11.21 12.64 -11.80
CA ILE A 235 -11.52 13.57 -10.71
C ILE A 235 -11.23 12.88 -9.38
N MET A 236 -10.43 13.51 -8.53
CA MET A 236 -10.12 13.03 -7.18
C MET A 236 -10.61 14.01 -6.12
N LEU A 237 -11.37 13.51 -5.16
CA LEU A 237 -11.96 14.29 -4.09
C LEU A 237 -11.31 13.91 -2.76
N ILE A 238 -10.94 14.90 -1.95
CA ILE A 238 -10.63 14.68 -0.53
C ILE A 238 -11.89 14.84 0.29
N GLY A 239 -12.17 13.84 1.13
CA GLY A 239 -13.19 13.89 2.15
C GLY A 239 -12.59 13.68 3.55
N HIS A 240 -12.79 14.62 4.44
CA HIS A 240 -12.49 14.45 5.86
C HIS A 240 -13.53 13.57 6.58
N VAL A 241 -13.07 12.68 7.47
CA VAL A 241 -13.91 11.95 8.43
C VAL A 241 -13.80 12.64 9.79
N THR A 242 -14.93 12.97 10.43
CA THR A 242 -14.96 13.52 11.80
C THR A 242 -14.85 12.41 12.85
N LYS A 243 -14.28 12.72 14.03
CA LYS A 243 -14.01 11.77 15.14
C LYS A 243 -15.25 11.06 15.70
N SER A 244 -16.44 11.62 15.51
CA SER A 244 -17.72 11.08 15.95
C SER A 244 -18.45 10.27 14.87
N GLY A 245 -17.89 10.15 13.65
CA GLY A 245 -18.50 9.45 12.52
C GLY A 245 -19.70 10.16 11.87
N ASP A 246 -20.26 11.20 12.51
CA ASP A 246 -21.60 11.72 12.20
C ASP A 246 -21.67 13.16 11.63
N LEU A 247 -20.57 13.71 11.09
CA LEU A 247 -20.71 14.86 10.18
C LEU A 247 -19.80 14.70 8.95
N ALA A 248 -20.46 14.57 7.79
CA ALA A 248 -19.90 14.49 6.43
C ALA A 248 -18.89 13.35 6.17
N GLY A 249 -19.23 12.13 6.59
CA GLY A 249 -18.41 10.95 6.32
C GLY A 249 -18.32 10.59 4.81
N PRO A 250 -17.16 10.13 4.30
CA PRO A 250 -16.98 9.58 2.96
C PRO A 250 -18.00 8.49 2.62
N LYS A 251 -18.50 7.74 3.64
CA LYS A 251 -19.60 6.77 3.55
C LYS A 251 -20.82 7.25 2.77
N LEU A 252 -21.13 8.54 2.86
CA LEU A 252 -22.30 9.13 2.21
C LEU A 252 -22.08 9.31 0.70
N LEU A 253 -20.82 9.48 0.29
CA LEU A 253 -20.38 9.60 -1.10
C LEU A 253 -19.92 8.26 -1.69
N GLU A 254 -19.66 7.25 -0.86
CA GLU A 254 -19.14 5.93 -1.29
C GLU A 254 -19.94 5.31 -2.43
N HIS A 255 -21.26 5.44 -2.40
CA HIS A 255 -22.12 4.87 -3.43
C HIS A 255 -22.08 5.66 -4.75
N MET A 256 -21.76 6.96 -4.69
CA MET A 256 -21.78 7.89 -5.82
C MET A 256 -20.51 7.83 -6.67
N VAL A 257 -19.36 7.58 -6.03
CA VAL A 257 -18.04 7.57 -6.69
C VAL A 257 -17.68 6.19 -7.25
N ASP A 258 -16.70 6.10 -8.14
CA ASP A 258 -16.26 4.84 -8.74
C ASP A 258 -15.23 4.10 -7.89
N VAL A 259 -14.35 4.84 -7.22
CA VAL A 259 -13.33 4.31 -6.30
C VAL A 259 -13.39 5.03 -4.97
N VAL A 260 -13.32 4.28 -3.87
CA VAL A 260 -13.26 4.79 -2.49
C VAL A 260 -12.00 4.26 -1.82
N LEU A 261 -11.18 5.19 -1.35
CA LEU A 261 -9.95 4.94 -0.62
C LEU A 261 -10.03 5.59 0.76
N TYR A 262 -9.49 4.94 1.79
CA TYR A 262 -9.35 5.49 3.14
C TYR A 262 -7.89 5.50 3.52
N LEU A 263 -7.37 6.67 3.89
CA LEU A 263 -6.03 6.81 4.46
C LEU A 263 -6.11 6.82 5.99
N GLU A 264 -5.73 5.69 6.57
CA GLU A 264 -5.74 5.40 7.99
C GLU A 264 -4.31 5.52 8.54
N SER A 265 -4.16 5.95 9.80
CA SER A 265 -2.90 5.82 10.53
C SER A 265 -3.04 4.65 11.49
N GLU A 266 -2.06 3.74 11.48
CA GLU A 266 -2.02 2.65 12.44
C GLU A 266 -1.47 3.17 13.78
N GLN A 267 -2.14 2.85 14.88
CA GLN A 267 -1.66 3.18 16.22
C GLN A 267 -0.69 2.08 16.69
N GLY A 268 0.60 2.39 16.78
CA GLY A 268 1.63 1.43 17.19
C GLY A 268 3.06 1.99 17.10
N LEU A 269 4.05 1.11 17.28
CA LEU A 269 5.48 1.43 17.22
C LEU A 269 5.93 1.98 15.85
N PHE A 270 5.20 1.64 14.79
CA PHE A 270 5.44 2.14 13.44
C PHE A 270 4.31 3.06 13.02
N GLN A 271 4.60 4.32 12.72
CA GLN A 271 3.62 5.31 12.27
C GLN A 271 3.25 5.13 10.79
N HIS A 272 2.92 3.90 10.38
CA HIS A 272 2.53 3.62 9.00
C HIS A 272 1.20 4.28 8.66
N ARG A 273 1.06 4.66 7.39
CA ARG A 273 -0.19 5.12 6.78
C ARG A 273 -0.70 4.04 5.85
N ILE A 274 -1.90 3.57 6.12
CA ILE A 274 -2.54 2.49 5.37
C ILE A 274 -3.60 3.11 4.45
N LEU A 275 -3.43 2.96 3.15
CA LEU A 275 -4.42 3.35 2.14
C LEU A 275 -5.28 2.14 1.79
N ARG A 276 -6.47 2.04 2.37
CA ARG A 276 -7.40 0.93 2.15
C ARG A 276 -8.40 1.26 1.06
N CYS A 277 -8.52 0.43 0.04
CA CYS A 277 -9.61 0.54 -0.92
C CYS A 277 -10.83 -0.26 -0.43
N THR A 278 -11.96 0.42 -0.24
CA THR A 278 -13.23 -0.23 0.16
C THR A 278 -14.16 -0.47 -1.02
N LYS A 279 -14.03 0.32 -2.09
CA LYS A 279 -14.78 0.18 -3.34
C LYS A 279 -13.88 0.47 -4.52
N ASN A 280 -13.80 -0.46 -5.47
CA ASN A 280 -13.11 -0.25 -6.74
C ASN A 280 -13.93 -0.85 -7.88
N ARG A 281 -14.42 -0.02 -8.81
CA ARG A 281 -15.13 -0.49 -10.01
C ARG A 281 -14.20 -0.96 -11.13
N PHE A 282 -12.90 -0.70 -11.02
CA PHE A 282 -11.92 -0.92 -12.07
C PHE A 282 -10.87 -1.97 -11.71
N GLY A 283 -10.99 -2.64 -10.57
CA GLY A 283 -10.02 -3.61 -10.07
C GLY A 283 -10.43 -4.19 -8.73
N PRO A 284 -9.61 -5.08 -8.14
CA PRO A 284 -9.85 -5.61 -6.81
C PRO A 284 -9.72 -4.51 -5.75
N THR A 285 -10.34 -4.75 -4.59
CA THR A 285 -10.03 -4.00 -3.38
C THR A 285 -8.68 -4.47 -2.82
N ASP A 286 -7.80 -3.52 -2.54
CA ASP A 286 -6.42 -3.75 -2.12
C ASP A 286 -6.04 -2.71 -1.05
N ILE A 287 -4.86 -2.87 -0.46
CA ILE A 287 -4.32 -1.98 0.58
C ILE A 287 -2.94 -1.50 0.12
N GLY A 288 -2.66 -0.21 0.32
CA GLY A 288 -1.39 0.49 0.15
C GLY A 288 -0.79 0.79 1.51
N ILE A 289 0.52 0.73 1.67
CA ILE A 289 1.19 1.03 2.93
C ILE A 289 2.29 2.02 2.63
N PHE A 290 2.34 3.06 3.45
CA PHE A 290 3.21 4.19 3.25
C PHE A 290 3.85 4.59 4.57
N ASP A 291 5.07 5.09 4.49
CA ASP A 291 5.72 5.81 5.57
C ASP A 291 5.64 7.31 5.34
N LEU A 292 5.23 8.04 6.37
CA LEU A 292 5.28 9.49 6.35
C LEU A 292 6.68 9.95 6.75
N THR A 293 7.43 10.44 5.78
CA THR A 293 8.80 10.95 5.96
C THR A 293 8.86 12.45 5.72
N SER A 294 10.04 13.06 5.92
CA SER A 294 10.30 14.46 5.53
C SER A 294 10.12 14.71 4.02
N ARG A 295 10.25 13.67 3.19
CA ARG A 295 10.05 13.71 1.74
C ARG A 295 8.60 13.47 1.30
N GLY A 296 7.68 13.21 2.23
CA GLY A 296 6.29 12.85 1.95
C GLY A 296 5.99 11.39 2.27
N LEU A 297 4.93 10.86 1.65
CA LEU A 297 4.55 9.45 1.76
C LEU A 297 5.40 8.60 0.83
N VAL A 298 6.09 7.62 1.40
CA VAL A 298 6.98 6.69 0.69
C VAL A 298 6.36 5.30 0.70
N ASP A 299 6.32 4.66 -0.46
CA ASP A 299 5.79 3.30 -0.64
C ASP A 299 6.52 2.28 0.25
N VAL A 300 5.75 1.46 0.94
CA VAL A 300 6.21 0.29 1.67
C VAL A 300 5.68 -0.96 0.95
N PRO A 301 6.39 -1.45 -0.09
CA PRO A 301 5.95 -2.62 -0.85
C PRO A 301 6.00 -3.89 -0.01
N ASN A 302 6.96 -3.98 0.90
CA ASN A 302 7.13 -5.12 1.79
C ASN A 302 7.16 -4.66 3.27
N PRO A 303 6.00 -4.54 3.92
CA PRO A 303 5.90 -4.14 5.33
C PRO A 303 6.60 -5.14 6.25
N SER A 304 6.74 -6.39 5.82
CA SER A 304 7.43 -7.41 6.61
C SER A 304 8.90 -7.08 6.84
N LEU A 305 9.56 -6.37 5.92
CA LEU A 305 10.96 -5.92 6.10
C LEU A 305 11.09 -4.86 7.20
N LEU A 306 10.06 -4.06 7.44
CA LEU A 306 10.11 -2.96 8.43
C LEU A 306 10.03 -3.47 9.87
N TYR A 307 9.28 -4.55 10.11
CA TYR A 307 9.29 -5.25 11.40
C TYR A 307 10.71 -5.70 11.80
N PHE A 308 11.57 -6.01 10.83
CA PHE A 308 12.93 -6.47 11.08
C PHE A 308 13.93 -5.36 11.36
N GLN A 309 13.81 -4.20 10.70
CA GLN A 309 14.69 -3.05 10.96
C GLN A 309 14.53 -2.48 12.37
N ALA A 310 13.35 -2.58 12.98
CA ALA A 310 13.16 -2.14 14.37
C ALA A 310 13.80 -3.07 15.39
N ALA A 311 13.82 -4.38 15.13
CA ALA A 311 14.51 -5.34 15.98
C ALA A 311 16.03 -5.05 16.01
N GLU A 312 16.63 -4.68 14.88
CA GLU A 312 18.03 -4.23 14.83
C GLU A 312 18.26 -2.94 15.64
N SER A 313 17.36 -1.95 15.54
CA SER A 313 17.49 -0.71 16.31
C SER A 313 17.48 -0.91 17.83
N SER A 314 16.89 -2.02 18.30
CA SER A 314 16.87 -2.41 19.72
C SER A 314 18.13 -3.19 20.16
N LEU A 315 18.90 -3.74 19.21
CA LEU A 315 20.11 -4.54 19.45
C LEU A 315 21.41 -3.74 19.28
N MET A 316 21.37 -2.52 18.74
CA MET A 316 22.53 -1.63 18.58
C MET A 316 23.00 -0.94 19.87
N HIS A 317 22.69 -1.50 21.05
CA HIS A 317 23.26 -1.05 22.32
C HIS A 317 24.35 -1.96 22.90
N ASP A 318 24.62 -3.11 22.28
CA ASP A 318 25.79 -3.91 22.66
C ASP A 318 26.90 -3.75 21.62
N SER A 319 27.99 -3.14 22.10
CA SER A 319 29.23 -2.89 21.40
C SER A 319 29.92 -4.21 21.01
N ASP A 320 30.09 -4.45 19.72
CA ASP A 320 31.42 -4.66 19.13
C ASP A 320 31.35 -4.71 17.61
N GLY A 321 32.17 -3.87 16.98
CA GLY A 321 32.21 -3.68 15.54
C GLY A 321 32.82 -4.89 14.82
N ALA A 322 32.02 -5.54 13.98
CA ALA A 322 32.52 -6.36 12.88
C ALA A 322 31.59 -6.25 11.67
N ALA A 323 31.93 -5.33 10.77
CA ALA A 323 31.31 -5.21 9.46
C ALA A 323 31.63 -6.45 8.60
N LYS A 324 30.59 -7.12 8.10
CA LYS A 324 30.63 -7.92 6.87
C LYS A 324 29.25 -7.90 6.22
N ALA A 325 29.03 -6.95 5.32
CA ALA A 325 27.89 -6.98 4.42
C ALA A 325 28.14 -8.03 3.32
N PRO A 326 27.27 -9.05 3.12
CA PRO A 326 27.34 -9.91 1.94
C PRO A 326 26.64 -9.23 0.74
N ASN A 327 27.19 -9.44 -0.46
CA ASN A 327 26.74 -8.90 -1.75
C ASN A 327 25.41 -9.49 -2.27
N ASN A 328 24.41 -9.69 -1.41
CA ASN A 328 23.04 -9.99 -1.80
C ASN A 328 22.09 -9.25 -0.84
N PRO A 329 21.31 -8.26 -1.30
CA PRO A 329 20.49 -7.40 -0.42
C PRO A 329 19.38 -8.15 0.34
N PHE A 330 19.19 -9.45 0.09
CA PHE A 330 18.22 -10.31 0.76
C PHE A 330 18.84 -11.34 1.72
N HIS A 331 20.18 -11.37 1.88
CA HIS A 331 20.88 -12.42 2.63
C HIS A 331 21.44 -11.98 4.00
N THR A 332 21.00 -10.84 4.52
CA THR A 332 21.61 -10.21 5.72
C THR A 332 21.02 -10.68 7.05
N TYR A 333 20.15 -11.70 7.10
CA TYR A 333 19.52 -12.13 8.35
C TYR A 333 19.59 -13.65 8.49
N ALA A 334 20.69 -14.19 8.99
CA ALA A 334 20.64 -15.50 9.62
C ALA A 334 19.74 -15.34 10.84
N ARG A 335 18.47 -15.75 10.76
CA ARG A 335 17.56 -15.63 11.89
C ARG A 335 18.09 -16.54 13.00
N GLU A 336 18.64 -15.96 14.06
CA GLU A 336 18.85 -16.71 15.29
C GLU A 336 17.47 -17.18 15.75
N SER A 337 17.24 -18.49 15.61
CA SER A 337 15.99 -19.07 16.04
C SER A 337 16.07 -19.24 17.55
N THR A 338 15.20 -18.55 18.27
CA THR A 338 15.01 -18.77 19.70
C THR A 338 13.93 -19.82 19.94
N ASP A 339 13.94 -20.47 21.10
CA ASP A 339 12.81 -21.27 21.50
C ASP A 339 11.56 -20.40 21.70
N GLY A 340 10.39 -20.99 21.47
CA GLY A 340 9.12 -20.29 21.58
C GLY A 340 8.78 -19.39 20.39
N THR A 341 9.61 -19.27 19.36
CA THR A 341 9.40 -18.31 18.26
C THR A 341 9.19 -19.01 16.91
N ALA A 342 8.09 -18.73 16.22
CA ALA A 342 7.83 -19.26 14.88
C ALA A 342 7.22 -18.21 13.95
N PHE A 343 7.50 -18.33 12.65
CA PHE A 343 7.03 -17.39 11.64
C PHE A 343 5.92 -18.00 10.79
N SER A 344 4.88 -17.20 10.49
CA SER A 344 3.88 -17.50 9.48
C SER A 344 3.76 -16.35 8.50
N MET A 345 3.41 -16.66 7.25
CA MET A 345 3.02 -15.66 6.29
C MET A 345 1.49 -15.62 6.29
N VAL A 346 0.88 -14.58 6.85
CA VAL A 346 -0.59 -14.38 6.89
C VAL A 346 -1.02 -13.53 5.71
N VAL A 347 -2.28 -13.64 5.28
CA VAL A 347 -2.80 -12.87 4.16
C VAL A 347 -4.05 -12.11 4.59
N ASP A 348 -4.02 -10.79 4.41
CA ASP A 348 -5.15 -9.89 4.57
C ASP A 348 -5.38 -9.10 3.27
N GLY A 349 -6.63 -8.99 2.82
CA GLY A 349 -6.95 -8.38 1.53
C GLY A 349 -6.25 -9.14 0.40
N THR A 350 -5.36 -8.49 -0.35
CA THR A 350 -4.53 -9.07 -1.43
C THR A 350 -3.08 -9.28 -1.04
N ARG A 351 -2.68 -8.91 0.18
CA ARG A 351 -1.29 -8.90 0.62
C ARG A 351 -0.97 -10.03 1.55
N ALA A 352 0.26 -10.53 1.44
CA ALA A 352 0.85 -11.40 2.43
C ALA A 352 1.78 -10.58 3.34
N PHE A 353 1.72 -10.86 4.63
CA PHE A 353 2.55 -10.24 5.65
C PHE A 353 3.14 -11.35 6.50
N LEU A 354 4.44 -11.25 6.75
CA LEU A 354 5.09 -12.13 7.69
C LEU A 354 4.76 -11.70 9.10
N VAL A 355 4.43 -12.68 9.93
CA VAL A 355 4.10 -12.49 11.32
C VAL A 355 4.93 -13.43 12.16
N GLU A 356 5.51 -12.90 13.22
CA GLU A 356 6.21 -13.64 14.26
C GLU A 356 5.25 -13.95 15.41
N ILE A 357 5.15 -15.23 15.75
CA ILE A 357 4.36 -15.74 16.86
C ILE A 357 5.34 -16.20 17.93
N GLN A 358 5.21 -15.61 19.11
CA GLN A 358 5.98 -15.95 20.29
C GLN A 358 5.08 -16.69 21.28
N ALA A 359 5.63 -17.73 21.89
CA ALA A 359 4.98 -18.49 22.94
C ALA A 359 5.92 -18.71 24.11
N LEU A 360 5.38 -18.62 25.32
CA LEU A 360 6.04 -18.99 26.56
C LEU A 360 5.17 -20.03 27.27
N VAL A 361 5.71 -21.23 27.41
CA VAL A 361 5.08 -22.37 28.08
C VAL A 361 5.88 -22.71 29.33
N ALA A 362 5.29 -22.50 30.50
CA ALA A 362 5.96 -22.69 31.78
C ALA A 362 5.13 -23.59 32.70
N LYS A 363 5.78 -24.39 33.54
CA LYS A 363 5.06 -25.26 34.48
C LYS A 363 4.22 -24.41 35.44
N THR A 364 2.92 -24.73 35.55
CA THR A 364 2.04 -23.95 36.42
C THR A 364 2.28 -24.29 37.89
N SER A 365 2.19 -23.28 38.74
CA SER A 365 2.10 -23.43 40.20
C SER A 365 0.66 -23.26 40.70
N LEU A 366 -0.30 -23.05 39.79
CA LEU A 366 -1.72 -22.83 40.10
C LEU A 366 -2.52 -24.13 39.96
N THR A 367 -3.69 -24.16 40.59
CA THR A 367 -4.66 -25.27 40.43
C THR A 367 -5.22 -25.33 39.02
N GLN A 368 -5.38 -24.19 38.36
CA GLN A 368 -5.76 -24.07 36.96
C GLN A 368 -4.67 -23.30 36.20
N PRO A 369 -4.08 -23.90 35.15
CA PRO A 369 -3.08 -23.22 34.35
C PRO A 369 -3.67 -22.01 33.60
N ARG A 370 -2.88 -20.95 33.52
CA ARG A 370 -3.20 -19.72 32.77
C ARG A 370 -3.03 -19.97 31.29
N ARG A 371 -3.93 -19.37 30.50
CA ARG A 371 -3.85 -19.37 29.04
C ARG A 371 -4.19 -17.97 28.55
N THR A 372 -3.21 -17.29 28.00
CA THR A 372 -3.34 -15.90 27.57
C THR A 372 -2.82 -15.76 26.15
N SER A 373 -3.50 -14.94 25.36
CA SER A 373 -3.19 -14.72 23.95
C SER A 373 -3.38 -13.24 23.61
N ASN A 374 -2.34 -12.62 23.06
CA ASN A 374 -2.36 -11.27 22.53
C ASN A 374 -2.16 -11.30 21.02
N GLY A 375 -3.09 -10.73 20.26
CA GLY A 375 -3.04 -10.71 18.79
C GLY A 375 -3.42 -12.02 18.09
N PHE A 376 -3.65 -13.11 18.85
CA PHE A 376 -4.16 -14.39 18.31
C PHE A 376 -5.47 -14.78 19.00
N ASP A 377 -6.40 -15.39 18.26
CA ASP A 377 -7.71 -15.77 18.81
C ASP A 377 -7.59 -16.85 19.90
N LEU A 378 -8.23 -16.59 21.05
CA LEU A 378 -8.12 -17.45 22.23
C LEU A 378 -8.82 -18.81 22.02
N SER A 379 -9.91 -18.85 21.26
CA SER A 379 -10.62 -20.11 20.95
C SER A 379 -9.75 -21.01 20.06
N ARG A 380 -9.09 -20.45 19.05
CA ARG A 380 -8.11 -21.15 18.21
C ARG A 380 -6.93 -21.66 19.04
N LEU A 381 -6.40 -20.86 19.97
CA LEU A 381 -5.34 -21.31 20.87
C LEU A 381 -5.75 -22.58 21.65
N TYR A 382 -6.97 -22.61 22.22
CA TYR A 382 -7.46 -23.81 22.94
C TYR A 382 -7.55 -25.05 22.07
N VAL A 383 -7.98 -24.90 20.81
CA VAL A 383 -8.01 -25.99 19.85
C VAL A 383 -6.60 -26.51 19.57
N ILE A 384 -5.65 -25.62 19.31
CA ILE A 384 -4.25 -25.98 19.04
C ILE A 384 -3.63 -26.72 20.24
N LEU A 385 -3.85 -26.24 21.46
CA LEU A 385 -3.39 -26.89 22.69
C LEU A 385 -3.97 -28.31 22.83
N ALA A 386 -5.27 -28.49 22.53
CA ALA A 386 -5.92 -29.80 22.56
C ALA A 386 -5.34 -30.75 21.50
N VAL A 387 -5.09 -30.26 20.29
CA VAL A 387 -4.49 -31.04 19.19
C VAL A 387 -3.05 -31.43 19.54
N LEU A 388 -2.23 -30.51 20.03
CA LEU A 388 -0.86 -30.80 20.48
C LEU A 388 -0.84 -31.85 21.61
N SER A 389 -1.74 -31.72 22.58
CA SER A 389 -1.81 -32.67 23.70
C SER A 389 -2.23 -34.06 23.25
N LYS A 390 -3.28 -34.16 22.41
CA LYS A 390 -3.84 -35.46 22.01
C LYS A 390 -3.09 -36.13 20.87
N ARG A 391 -2.59 -35.36 19.90
CA ARG A 391 -2.01 -35.87 18.64
C ARG A 391 -0.49 -35.86 18.66
N ALA A 392 0.12 -34.81 19.20
CA ALA A 392 1.58 -34.74 19.37
C ALA A 392 2.06 -35.24 20.75
N ARG A 393 1.13 -35.65 21.64
CA ARG A 393 1.42 -36.19 22.98
C ARG A 393 2.21 -35.24 23.89
N LEU A 394 2.06 -33.93 23.68
CA LEU A 394 2.70 -32.90 24.51
C LEU A 394 1.93 -32.67 25.81
N ARG A 395 2.62 -32.63 26.95
CA ARG A 395 1.98 -32.49 28.27
C ARG A 395 1.71 -31.02 28.63
N LEU A 396 0.77 -30.39 27.93
CA LEU A 396 0.43 -28.97 28.12
C LEU A 396 -0.62 -28.71 29.23
N GLU A 397 -1.22 -29.76 29.77
CA GLU A 397 -2.30 -29.67 30.77
C GLU A 397 -1.87 -29.02 32.09
N THR A 398 -0.59 -29.12 32.45
CA THR A 398 -0.01 -28.58 33.69
C THR A 398 0.90 -27.37 33.43
N HIS A 399 0.72 -26.69 32.30
CA HIS A 399 1.56 -25.56 31.93
C HIS A 399 0.72 -24.30 31.71
N ASP A 400 1.22 -23.20 32.25
CA ASP A 400 0.78 -21.87 31.86
C ASP A 400 1.26 -21.59 30.43
N VAL A 401 0.40 -20.97 29.63
CA VAL A 401 0.64 -20.65 28.23
C VAL A 401 0.39 -19.18 28.01
N TYR A 402 1.41 -18.49 27.49
CA TYR A 402 1.33 -17.12 27.03
C TYR A 402 1.70 -17.10 25.55
N MET A 403 0.84 -16.51 24.72
CA MET A 403 1.09 -16.34 23.30
C MET A 403 0.99 -14.87 22.93
N ASN A 404 1.92 -14.40 22.12
CA ASN A 404 1.94 -13.03 21.63
C ASN A 404 2.25 -13.01 20.14
N VAL A 405 1.51 -12.20 19.40
CA VAL A 405 1.82 -11.84 18.03
C VAL A 405 2.65 -10.56 18.05
N VAL A 406 3.88 -10.65 17.57
CA VAL A 406 4.81 -9.51 17.54
C VAL A 406 4.25 -8.43 16.61
N GLY A 407 4.44 -7.17 16.98
CA GLY A 407 3.94 -6.03 16.20
C GLY A 407 2.50 -5.63 16.49
N GLY A 408 1.82 -6.28 17.44
CA GLY A 408 0.46 -5.91 17.87
C GLY A 408 -0.65 -6.27 16.88
N ALA A 409 -0.31 -6.95 15.78
CA ALA A 409 -1.26 -7.36 14.75
C ALA A 409 -2.27 -8.39 15.30
N ARG A 410 -3.53 -8.28 14.86
CA ARG A 410 -4.56 -9.29 15.16
C ARG A 410 -4.69 -10.26 13.99
N ILE A 411 -4.36 -11.52 14.23
CA ILE A 411 -4.39 -12.57 13.19
C ILE A 411 -5.74 -13.28 13.17
N GLN A 412 -6.42 -13.22 12.03
CA GLN A 412 -7.62 -14.03 11.77
C GLN A 412 -7.37 -15.16 10.76
N ASP A 413 -6.21 -15.16 10.10
CA ASP A 413 -5.87 -16.13 9.06
C ASP A 413 -5.58 -17.53 9.65
N PRO A 414 -6.31 -18.59 9.25
CA PRO A 414 -6.05 -19.97 9.66
C PRO A 414 -4.63 -20.47 9.38
N ALA A 415 -3.95 -19.90 8.38
CA ALA A 415 -2.57 -20.26 8.03
C ALA A 415 -1.56 -20.15 9.17
N ALA A 416 -1.86 -19.32 10.17
CA ALA A 416 -1.02 -19.11 11.34
C ALA A 416 -1.12 -20.24 12.40
N ASP A 417 -2.09 -21.15 12.30
CA ASP A 417 -2.26 -22.23 13.30
C ASP A 417 -0.99 -23.07 13.44
N MET A 418 -0.36 -23.39 12.32
CA MET A 418 0.83 -24.23 12.32
C MET A 418 2.04 -23.53 12.97
N ALA A 419 2.25 -22.25 12.71
CA ALA A 419 3.30 -21.47 13.37
C ALA A 419 3.03 -21.36 14.89
N ALA A 420 1.78 -21.09 15.29
CA ALA A 420 1.38 -21.07 16.69
C ALA A 420 1.64 -22.42 17.38
N ALA A 421 1.33 -23.54 16.72
CA ALA A 421 1.60 -24.87 17.24
C ALA A 421 3.10 -25.15 17.39
N VAL A 422 3.94 -24.71 16.44
CA VAL A 422 5.39 -24.85 16.50
C VAL A 422 5.97 -23.98 17.62
N ALA A 423 5.55 -22.72 17.76
CA ALA A 423 5.99 -21.83 18.83
C ALA A 423 5.71 -22.45 20.22
N LEU A 424 4.49 -22.95 20.44
CA LEU A 424 4.11 -23.61 21.69
C LEU A 424 4.96 -24.85 21.99
N ALA A 425 5.12 -25.73 21.00
CA ALA A 425 5.91 -26.94 21.14
C ALA A 425 7.39 -26.62 21.37
N SER A 426 7.91 -25.62 20.66
CA SER A 426 9.28 -25.14 20.78
C SER A 426 9.60 -24.63 22.20
N SER A 427 8.72 -23.79 22.76
CA SER A 427 8.87 -23.30 24.13
C SER A 427 8.78 -24.43 25.15
N LEU A 428 7.80 -25.35 25.02
CA LEU A 428 7.66 -26.49 25.93
C LEU A 428 8.90 -27.40 25.90
N LEU A 429 9.49 -27.60 24.73
CA LEU A 429 10.65 -28.47 24.53
C LEU A 429 11.98 -27.74 24.82
N ALA A 430 11.96 -26.43 25.06
CA ALA A 430 13.15 -25.57 25.15
C ALA A 430 14.10 -25.77 23.95
N ARG A 431 13.52 -25.83 22.74
CA ARG A 431 14.26 -26.07 21.49
C ARG A 431 13.85 -25.09 20.44
N ALA A 432 14.82 -24.35 19.91
CA ALA A 432 14.61 -23.45 18.80
C ALA A 432 14.05 -24.17 17.56
N PRO A 433 13.08 -23.58 16.84
CA PRO A 433 12.68 -24.13 15.55
C PRO A 433 13.82 -24.06 14.54
N ARG A 434 13.64 -24.72 13.40
CA ARG A 434 14.60 -24.64 12.30
C ARG A 434 14.69 -23.19 11.83
N PRO A 435 15.89 -22.59 11.77
CA PRO A 435 16.05 -21.23 11.29
C PRO A 435 15.62 -21.11 9.81
N ASP A 436 15.33 -19.88 9.39
CA ASP A 436 14.88 -19.55 8.03
C ASP A 436 13.68 -20.38 7.54
N THR A 437 12.79 -20.77 8.47
CA THR A 437 11.61 -21.59 8.18
C THR A 437 10.32 -20.83 8.47
N ALA A 438 9.43 -20.77 7.48
CA ALA A 438 8.06 -20.30 7.64
C ALA A 438 7.08 -21.48 7.71
N PHE A 439 6.09 -21.38 8.59
CA PHE A 439 5.07 -22.42 8.79
C PHE A 439 3.70 -21.89 8.33
N ILE A 440 3.17 -22.49 7.26
CA ILE A 440 1.86 -22.16 6.70
C ILE A 440 0.91 -23.38 6.72
N GLY A 441 -0.17 -23.30 7.50
CA GLY A 441 -1.21 -24.31 7.44
C GLY A 441 -2.28 -24.13 8.50
N GLU A 442 -3.50 -24.52 8.17
CA GLU A 442 -4.59 -24.68 9.13
C GLU A 442 -4.45 -26.03 9.83
N LEU A 443 -4.68 -26.05 11.15
CA LEU A 443 -4.56 -27.27 11.94
C LEU A 443 -5.95 -27.86 12.23
N GLY A 444 -6.21 -29.06 11.71
CA GLY A 444 -7.44 -29.78 11.98
C GLY A 444 -7.41 -30.52 13.33
N LEU A 445 -8.61 -30.87 13.83
CA LEU A 445 -8.80 -31.55 15.13
C LEU A 445 -8.21 -32.98 15.18
N GLN A 446 -8.00 -33.62 14.03
CA GLN A 446 -7.33 -34.92 13.96
C GLN A 446 -5.81 -34.78 13.90
N GLY A 447 -5.28 -33.55 13.94
CA GLY A 447 -3.86 -33.24 13.81
C GLY A 447 -3.40 -33.20 12.37
N GLU A 448 -4.32 -33.14 11.40
CA GLU A 448 -4.01 -32.99 9.98
C GLU A 448 -3.70 -31.53 9.61
N VAL A 449 -2.79 -31.34 8.66
CA VAL A 449 -2.42 -30.02 8.13
C VAL A 449 -3.23 -29.76 6.87
N ARG A 450 -4.12 -28.77 6.94
CA ARG A 450 -5.08 -28.45 5.88
C ARG A 450 -4.52 -27.35 4.97
N PRO A 451 -4.84 -27.39 3.66
CA PRO A 451 -4.37 -26.38 2.71
C PRO A 451 -5.05 -25.04 2.98
N VAL A 452 -4.32 -23.95 2.73
CA VAL A 452 -4.80 -22.58 2.93
C VAL A 452 -4.86 -21.81 1.61
N PRO A 453 -5.73 -20.80 1.49
CA PRO A 453 -5.84 -20.00 0.28
C PRO A 453 -4.54 -19.22 0.00
N ARG A 454 -4.29 -18.99 -1.29
CA ARG A 454 -3.21 -18.13 -1.81
C ARG A 454 -1.80 -18.50 -1.33
N LEU A 455 -1.55 -19.79 -1.17
CA LEU A 455 -0.20 -20.30 -0.86
C LEU A 455 0.84 -19.83 -1.90
N ASP A 456 0.49 -19.67 -3.17
CA ASP A 456 1.37 -19.15 -4.22
C ASP A 456 1.90 -17.74 -3.92
N LEU A 457 1.04 -16.83 -3.46
CA LEU A 457 1.44 -15.50 -3.01
C LEU A 457 2.39 -15.60 -1.81
N ARG A 458 2.00 -16.41 -0.82
CA ARG A 458 2.79 -16.59 0.42
C ARG A 458 4.19 -17.12 0.13
N LEU A 459 4.31 -18.13 -0.74
CA LEU A 459 5.60 -18.73 -1.13
C LEU A 459 6.52 -17.70 -1.80
N ARG A 460 5.99 -16.87 -2.69
CA ARG A 460 6.76 -15.81 -3.37
C ARG A 460 7.27 -14.77 -2.38
N ASP A 461 6.43 -14.32 -1.46
CA ASP A 461 6.84 -13.32 -0.47
C ASP A 461 7.77 -13.88 0.60
N ILE A 462 7.58 -15.14 1.02
CA ILE A 462 8.53 -15.85 1.90
C ILE A 462 9.93 -15.90 1.26
N ALA A 463 10.00 -16.29 -0.02
CA ALA A 463 11.27 -16.36 -0.73
C ALA A 463 11.92 -14.99 -0.91
N ARG A 464 11.13 -13.95 -1.22
CA ARG A 464 11.61 -12.56 -1.27
C ARG A 464 12.16 -12.06 0.06
N LEU A 465 11.61 -12.55 1.17
CA LEU A 465 12.07 -12.25 2.52
C LEU A 465 13.30 -13.08 2.96
N GLY A 466 13.88 -13.87 2.07
CA GLY A 466 15.12 -14.61 2.32
C GLY A 466 14.96 -15.91 3.12
N PHE A 467 13.73 -16.39 3.36
CA PHE A 467 13.54 -17.72 3.96
C PHE A 467 14.02 -18.81 3.01
N ARG A 468 14.64 -19.85 3.58
CA ARG A 468 15.11 -21.03 2.83
C ARG A 468 14.08 -22.14 2.81
N PHE A 469 13.28 -22.25 3.86
CA PHE A 469 12.32 -23.33 4.04
C PHE A 469 10.90 -22.80 4.22
N CYS A 470 9.92 -23.50 3.66
CA CYS A 470 8.51 -23.31 3.98
C CYS A 470 7.87 -24.66 4.23
N VAL A 471 7.34 -24.86 5.43
CA VAL A 471 6.53 -26.02 5.77
C VAL A 471 5.08 -25.70 5.43
N CYS A 472 4.41 -26.59 4.70
CA CYS A 472 3.00 -26.45 4.36
C CYS A 472 2.27 -27.79 4.25
N SER A 473 0.95 -27.73 4.00
CA SER A 473 0.14 -28.92 3.70
C SER A 473 0.72 -29.70 2.52
N ASP A 474 0.56 -31.02 2.53
CA ASP A 474 0.99 -31.91 1.44
C ASP A 474 0.16 -31.78 0.16
N ARG A 475 -0.99 -31.11 0.25
CA ARG A 475 -1.90 -30.88 -0.88
C ARG A 475 -1.62 -29.52 -1.50
N LEU A 476 -0.91 -29.52 -2.63
CA LEU A 476 -0.71 -28.33 -3.48
C LEU A 476 -1.47 -28.46 -4.80
N SER A 477 -2.00 -27.34 -5.27
CA SER A 477 -2.52 -27.20 -6.64
C SER A 477 -1.39 -26.94 -7.64
N SER A 478 -1.61 -27.21 -8.92
CA SER A 478 -0.60 -27.02 -9.97
C SER A 478 0.01 -25.62 -9.98
N ARG A 479 -0.80 -24.57 -9.74
CA ARG A 479 -0.33 -23.18 -9.65
C ARG A 479 0.64 -22.96 -8.48
N GLN A 480 0.37 -23.59 -7.34
CA GLN A 480 1.23 -23.48 -6.15
C GLN A 480 2.53 -24.28 -6.32
N GLU A 481 2.49 -25.40 -7.04
CA GLU A 481 3.70 -26.15 -7.40
C GLU A 481 4.60 -25.35 -8.33
N THR A 482 4.04 -24.65 -9.32
CA THR A 482 4.80 -23.73 -10.18
C THR A 482 5.43 -22.61 -9.36
N ALA A 483 4.66 -21.95 -8.49
CA ALA A 483 5.17 -20.89 -7.63
C ALA A 483 6.32 -21.37 -6.71
N ALA A 484 6.24 -22.59 -6.17
CA ALA A 484 7.32 -23.18 -5.37
C ALA A 484 8.61 -23.41 -6.17
N ARG A 485 8.50 -23.81 -7.44
CA ARG A 485 9.67 -24.04 -8.31
C ARG A 485 10.34 -22.75 -8.74
N GLU A 486 9.55 -21.70 -8.99
CA GLU A 486 10.05 -20.39 -9.42
C GLU A 486 10.85 -19.65 -8.34
N THR A 487 10.56 -19.91 -7.06
CA THR A 487 11.12 -19.13 -5.96
C THR A 487 12.45 -19.65 -5.40
N GLY A 488 12.85 -20.88 -5.74
CA GLY A 488 14.03 -21.54 -5.15
C GLY A 488 13.86 -21.93 -3.68
N LEU A 489 12.66 -21.73 -3.12
CA LEU A 489 12.31 -22.05 -1.74
C LEU A 489 12.16 -23.57 -1.55
N GLN A 490 12.76 -24.14 -0.50
CA GLN A 490 12.55 -25.55 -0.19
C GLN A 490 11.20 -25.74 0.51
N VAL A 491 10.22 -26.26 -0.24
CA VAL A 491 8.86 -26.50 0.28
C VAL A 491 8.76 -27.90 0.89
N ILE A 492 8.60 -27.97 2.21
CA ILE A 492 8.38 -29.21 2.97
C ILE A 492 6.89 -29.47 3.11
N ARG A 493 6.47 -30.63 2.62
CA ARG A 493 5.08 -31.07 2.60
C ARG A 493 4.78 -31.94 3.80
N CYS A 494 3.86 -31.50 4.65
CA CYS A 494 3.44 -32.23 5.85
C CYS A 494 1.94 -32.53 5.81
N ARG A 495 1.57 -33.75 6.21
CA ARG A 495 0.19 -34.20 6.40
C ARG A 495 -0.31 -33.99 7.81
N THR A 496 0.58 -34.05 8.80
CA THR A 496 0.21 -34.06 10.21
C THR A 496 1.10 -33.14 11.03
N ILE A 497 0.58 -32.66 12.16
CA ILE A 497 1.33 -31.84 13.11
C ILE A 497 2.59 -32.55 13.61
N SER A 498 2.59 -33.87 13.71
CA SER A 498 3.77 -34.64 14.12
C SER A 498 4.92 -34.50 13.11
N GLN A 499 4.62 -34.53 11.80
CA GLN A 499 5.62 -34.29 10.75
C GLN A 499 6.11 -32.85 10.77
N VAL A 500 5.21 -31.89 11.00
CA VAL A 500 5.56 -30.47 11.13
C VAL A 500 6.54 -30.28 12.27
N LEU A 501 6.27 -30.84 13.46
CA LEU A 501 7.15 -30.71 14.62
C LEU A 501 8.49 -31.42 14.40
N GLN A 502 8.48 -32.61 13.80
CA GLN A 502 9.71 -33.36 13.49
C GLN A 502 10.65 -32.58 12.57
N PHE A 503 10.13 -31.91 11.55
CA PHE A 503 10.95 -31.10 10.66
C PHE A 503 11.27 -29.73 11.27
N GLY A 504 10.27 -29.12 11.89
CA GLY A 504 10.26 -27.74 12.35
C GLY A 504 11.03 -27.53 13.65
N ILE A 505 11.17 -28.55 14.49
CA ILE A 505 11.94 -28.52 15.74
C ILE A 505 12.88 -29.74 15.68
N PRO A 506 14.02 -29.64 14.98
CA PRO A 506 14.95 -30.75 14.87
C PRO A 506 15.40 -31.20 16.27
N GLU A 507 15.54 -32.51 16.47
CA GLU A 507 16.28 -33.03 17.62
C GLU A 507 17.73 -32.55 17.53
N GLU A 508 18.39 -32.30 18.66
CA GLU A 508 19.77 -31.78 18.69
C GLU A 508 20.64 -32.49 17.65
N ILE A 509 21.19 -31.71 16.72
CA ILE A 509 22.31 -32.19 15.92
C ILE A 509 23.42 -32.41 16.94
N ALA A 510 23.79 -33.66 17.20
CA ALA A 510 24.98 -33.99 17.98
C ALA A 510 26.12 -33.10 17.45
N PRO A 511 26.88 -32.41 18.31
CA PRO A 511 27.93 -31.52 17.85
C PRO A 511 28.82 -32.31 16.90
N THR A 512 28.91 -31.83 15.66
CA THR A 512 29.78 -32.41 14.64
C THR A 512 31.17 -32.49 15.25
N GLU A 513 31.61 -33.68 15.65
CA GLU A 513 32.98 -33.91 16.08
C GLU A 513 33.87 -33.45 14.92
N GLN A 514 34.63 -32.39 15.16
CA GLN A 514 35.73 -32.01 14.29
C GLN A 514 36.77 -33.14 14.39
N HIS A 515 36.87 -33.94 13.33
CA HIS A 515 38.00 -34.82 13.07
C HIS A 515 38.57 -34.57 11.68
#